data_AF-A0A1R0G7R6-F1
#
_entry.id   AF-A0A1R0G7R6-F1
#
_cell.length_a   1.000
_cell.length_b   1.000
_cell.length_c   1.000
_cell.angle_alpha   90.00
_cell.angle_beta   90.00
_cell.angle_gamma   90.00
#
_symmetry.space_group_name_H-M   'P 1'
#
loop_
_entity.id
_entity.type
_entity.pdbx_description
1 polymer ?
#
loop_
_entity_poly.entity_id
_entity_poly.type
_entity_poly.pdbx_seq_one_letter_code
_entity_poly.pdbx_strand_id
1 'polypeptide(L)'
;MAVLKTMSLQRAEMKAAQQEAKTATQEQRQQTAVYSRQMFESTLFGMLDVHSKILADIKYTGSANDISEGRYAIERIAKSFKETKDYKAGSFFPELVTDEEIQNQIEQFCTQWKSSVGHYFRNLYWIMKMIDSSQDTPIDSKDLDILTSNKRRRYTDYLRKRSYTNIVRAQLSDSEMALLQINCLGPYGTDLKYYAEKYSLLKPLGKKHFGGWAQYMSSQFNGIAFLGLEHIDADKIMKMTAHRVMRNTSAIRNNS
;
A
#
# COMPACT_ATOMS: atom_id res chain seq x y z
N MET A 1 -54.98 -26.73 36.59
CA MET A 1 -53.94 -27.26 35.68
C MET A 1 -53.84 -26.51 34.34
N ALA A 2 -54.93 -26.05 33.73
CA ALA A 2 -54.88 -25.36 32.43
C ALA A 2 -53.98 -24.10 32.41
N VAL A 3 -54.03 -23.27 33.46
CA VAL A 3 -53.25 -22.02 33.57
C VAL A 3 -51.74 -22.26 33.72
N LEU A 4 -51.33 -23.30 34.46
CA LEU A 4 -49.91 -23.66 34.57
C LEU A 4 -49.35 -24.16 33.23
N LYS A 5 -50.18 -24.87 32.46
CA LYS A 5 -49.82 -25.36 31.12
C LYS A 5 -49.67 -24.19 30.13
N THR A 6 -50.57 -23.22 30.15
CA THR A 6 -50.45 -22.01 29.30
C THR A 6 -49.25 -21.13 29.66
N MET A 7 -48.95 -20.94 30.95
CA MET A 7 -47.73 -20.22 31.37
C MET A 7 -46.44 -20.93 30.94
N SER A 8 -46.43 -22.27 30.95
CA SER A 8 -45.27 -23.04 30.49
C SER A 8 -45.05 -22.91 28.97
N LEU A 9 -46.14 -22.88 28.19
CA LEU A 9 -46.12 -22.66 26.75
C LEU A 9 -45.60 -21.25 26.42
N GLN A 10 -46.11 -20.21 27.08
CA GLN A 10 -45.65 -18.83 26.88
C GLN A 10 -44.16 -18.64 27.20
N ARG A 11 -43.64 -19.30 28.24
CA ARG A 11 -42.20 -19.28 28.55
C ARG A 11 -41.37 -19.98 27.47
N ALA A 12 -41.87 -21.06 26.90
CA ALA A 12 -41.19 -21.77 25.81
C ALA A 12 -41.18 -20.92 24.54
N GLU A 13 -42.30 -20.29 24.18
CA GLU A 13 -42.42 -19.35 23.05
C GLU A 13 -41.49 -18.14 23.23
N MET A 14 -41.45 -17.53 24.42
CA MET A 14 -40.56 -16.41 24.70
C MET A 14 -39.07 -16.80 24.58
N LYS A 15 -38.70 -18.00 25.04
CA LYS A 15 -37.33 -18.51 24.87
C LYS A 15 -36.99 -18.76 23.40
N ALA A 16 -37.93 -19.32 22.63
CA ALA A 16 -37.76 -19.52 21.19
C ALA A 16 -37.57 -18.17 20.47
N ALA A 17 -38.41 -17.17 20.78
CA ALA A 17 -38.30 -15.82 20.23
C ALA A 17 -36.97 -15.13 20.61
N GLN A 18 -36.51 -15.29 21.87
CA GLN A 18 -35.19 -14.78 22.27
C GLN A 18 -34.04 -15.45 21.52
N GLN A 19 -34.15 -16.74 21.27
CA GLN A 19 -33.13 -17.49 20.54
C GLN A 19 -33.12 -17.07 19.05
N GLU A 20 -34.29 -16.94 18.43
CA GLU A 20 -34.44 -16.46 17.06
C GLU A 20 -33.91 -15.02 16.90
N ALA A 21 -34.21 -14.13 17.84
CA ALA A 21 -33.67 -12.76 17.84
C ALA A 21 -32.14 -12.73 17.93
N LYS A 22 -31.53 -13.63 18.72
CA LYS A 22 -30.07 -13.77 18.79
C LYS A 22 -29.49 -14.25 17.47
N THR A 23 -30.09 -15.26 16.85
CA THR A 23 -29.68 -15.78 15.54
C THR A 23 -29.79 -14.69 14.47
N ALA A 24 -30.92 -13.99 14.40
CA ALA A 24 -31.14 -12.88 13.47
C ALA A 24 -30.12 -11.74 13.66
N THR A 25 -29.79 -11.40 14.91
CA THR A 25 -28.74 -10.40 15.21
C THR A 25 -27.37 -10.86 14.70
N GLN A 26 -27.04 -12.14 14.85
CA GLN A 26 -25.78 -12.70 14.37
C GLN A 26 -25.71 -12.70 12.83
N GLU A 27 -26.78 -13.11 12.16
CA GLU A 27 -26.90 -13.05 10.70
C GLU A 27 -26.77 -11.61 10.18
N GLN A 28 -27.44 -10.65 10.82
CA GLN A 28 -27.34 -9.24 10.46
C GLN A 28 -25.90 -8.70 10.61
N ARG A 29 -25.17 -9.11 11.65
CA ARG A 29 -23.75 -8.77 11.82
C ARG A 29 -22.89 -9.33 10.68
N GLN A 30 -23.11 -10.58 10.29
CA GLN A 30 -22.40 -11.21 9.18
C GLN A 30 -22.70 -10.51 7.85
N GLN A 31 -23.98 -10.19 7.59
CA GLN A 31 -24.38 -9.43 6.41
C GLN A 31 -23.73 -8.04 6.36
N THR A 32 -23.70 -7.33 7.49
CA THR A 32 -23.05 -6.02 7.60
C THR A 32 -21.55 -6.12 7.28
N ALA A 33 -20.89 -7.20 7.74
CA ALA A 33 -19.48 -7.43 7.46
C ALA A 33 -19.21 -7.70 5.97
N VAL A 34 -20.03 -8.55 5.34
CA VAL A 34 -19.95 -8.83 3.89
C VAL A 34 -20.20 -7.56 3.08
N TYR A 35 -21.22 -6.79 3.44
CA TYR A 35 -21.55 -5.52 2.78
C TYR A 35 -20.40 -4.51 2.89
N SER A 36 -19.83 -4.32 4.09
CA SER A 36 -18.69 -3.43 4.30
C SER A 36 -17.50 -3.82 3.43
N ARG A 37 -17.21 -5.12 3.33
CA ARG A 37 -16.16 -5.64 2.46
C ARG A 37 -16.44 -5.38 0.98
N GLN A 38 -17.66 -5.63 0.51
CA GLN A 38 -18.06 -5.36 -0.87
C GLN A 38 -17.97 -3.87 -1.21
N MET A 39 -18.40 -2.99 -0.31
CA MET A 39 -18.27 -1.54 -0.47
C MET A 39 -16.81 -1.10 -0.56
N PHE A 40 -15.95 -1.65 0.30
CA PHE A 40 -14.50 -1.40 0.24
C PHE A 40 -13.90 -1.88 -1.09
N GLU A 41 -14.19 -3.11 -1.51
CA GLU A 41 -13.68 -3.70 -2.75
C GLU A 41 -14.16 -2.90 -3.97
N SER A 42 -15.43 -2.52 -4.01
CA SER A 42 -15.99 -1.65 -5.04
C SER A 42 -15.26 -0.30 -5.11
N THR A 43 -15.02 0.34 -3.97
CA THR A 43 -14.27 1.60 -3.90
C THR A 43 -12.83 1.41 -4.37
N LEU A 44 -12.16 0.31 -3.98
CA LEU A 44 -10.80 -0.01 -4.39
C LEU A 44 -10.69 -0.19 -5.91
N PHE A 45 -11.57 -0.98 -6.51
CA PHE A 45 -11.55 -1.20 -7.95
C PHE A 45 -11.89 0.08 -8.72
N GLY A 46 -12.83 0.89 -8.22
CA GLY A 46 -13.08 2.22 -8.78
C GLY A 46 -11.86 3.14 -8.72
N MET A 47 -11.10 3.13 -7.63
CA MET A 47 -9.84 3.89 -7.56
C MET A 47 -8.76 3.35 -8.50
N LEU A 48 -8.68 2.03 -8.70
CA LEU A 48 -7.76 1.40 -9.66
C LEU A 48 -8.12 1.78 -11.10
N ASP A 49 -9.40 1.88 -11.43
CA ASP A 49 -9.85 2.36 -12.74
C ASP A 49 -9.46 3.82 -12.96
N VAL A 50 -9.66 4.68 -11.93
CA VAL A 50 -9.17 6.06 -11.96
C VAL A 50 -7.65 6.11 -12.12
N HIS A 51 -6.92 5.23 -11.44
CA HIS A 51 -5.46 5.14 -11.56
C HIS A 51 -5.02 4.78 -12.98
N SER A 52 -5.70 3.82 -13.63
CA SER A 52 -5.42 3.44 -15.02
C SER A 52 -5.73 4.58 -16.01
N LYS A 53 -6.76 5.39 -15.74
CA LYS A 53 -7.06 6.59 -16.54
C LYS A 53 -5.99 7.66 -16.39
N ILE A 54 -5.58 7.93 -15.14
CA ILE A 54 -4.46 8.86 -14.87
C ILE A 54 -3.19 8.38 -15.58
N LEU A 55 -2.90 7.07 -15.55
CA LEU A 55 -1.78 6.49 -16.30
C LEU A 55 -1.90 6.80 -17.80
N ALA A 56 -3.05 6.55 -18.41
CA ALA A 56 -3.29 6.80 -19.83
C ALA A 56 -3.06 8.28 -20.22
N ASP A 57 -3.41 9.20 -19.33
CA ASP A 57 -3.25 10.65 -19.54
C ASP A 57 -1.80 11.15 -19.42
N ILE A 58 -0.86 10.32 -18.93
CA ILE A 58 0.55 10.70 -18.82
C ILE A 58 1.14 10.84 -20.21
N LYS A 59 1.79 11.98 -20.47
CA LYS A 59 2.45 12.28 -21.74
C LYS A 59 3.94 12.46 -21.56
N TYR A 60 4.68 11.98 -22.55
CA TYR A 60 6.09 12.26 -22.75
C TYR A 60 6.26 12.94 -24.10
N THR A 61 6.97 14.06 -24.13
CA THR A 61 7.31 14.80 -25.35
C THR A 61 8.82 14.87 -25.49
N GLY A 62 9.37 14.08 -26.42
CA GLY A 62 10.78 14.10 -26.79
C GLY A 62 11.09 15.11 -27.89
N SER A 63 12.20 14.91 -28.61
CA SER A 63 12.55 15.69 -29.80
C SER A 63 11.60 15.40 -30.97
N ALA A 64 11.31 16.41 -31.80
CA ALA A 64 10.57 16.38 -33.08
C ALA A 64 9.69 15.12 -33.31
N ASN A 65 8.40 15.21 -32.95
CA ASN A 65 7.35 14.19 -33.11
C ASN A 65 7.43 12.92 -32.25
N ASP A 66 8.38 12.79 -31.32
CA ASP A 66 8.39 11.67 -30.36
C ASP A 66 7.43 11.93 -29.18
N ILE A 67 6.14 11.75 -29.43
CA ILE A 67 5.09 11.83 -28.41
C ILE A 67 4.71 10.40 -28.01
N SER A 68 4.76 10.13 -26.71
CA SER A 68 4.27 8.87 -26.14
C SER A 68 3.26 9.18 -25.06
N GLU A 69 2.27 8.30 -24.93
CA GLU A 69 1.21 8.40 -23.91
C GLU A 69 1.12 7.11 -23.09
N GLY A 70 0.49 7.17 -21.92
CA GLY A 70 0.23 5.99 -21.12
C GLY A 70 1.49 5.29 -20.62
N ARG A 71 1.47 3.95 -20.71
CA ARG A 71 2.58 3.08 -20.32
C ARG A 71 3.87 3.40 -21.08
N TYR A 72 3.78 3.75 -22.36
CA TYR A 72 4.95 4.12 -23.16
C TYR A 72 5.56 5.44 -22.67
N ALA A 73 4.73 6.42 -22.27
CA ALA A 73 5.24 7.65 -21.67
C ALA A 73 6.03 7.37 -20.39
N ILE A 74 5.50 6.52 -19.50
CA ILE A 74 6.20 6.11 -18.28
C ILE A 74 7.53 5.41 -18.60
N GLU A 75 7.56 4.50 -19.57
CA GLU A 75 8.79 3.84 -20.00
C GLU A 75 9.83 4.84 -20.52
N ARG A 76 9.40 5.80 -21.35
CA ARG A 76 10.27 6.88 -21.86
C ARG A 76 10.81 7.76 -20.73
N ILE A 77 9.97 8.14 -19.78
CA ILE A 77 10.37 8.94 -18.61
C ILE A 77 11.41 8.15 -17.80
N ALA A 78 11.15 6.88 -17.48
CA ALA A 78 12.08 6.02 -16.74
C ALA A 78 13.41 5.84 -17.49
N LYS A 79 13.36 5.66 -18.81
CA LYS A 79 14.55 5.58 -19.65
C LYS A 79 15.35 6.88 -19.64
N SER A 80 14.69 8.03 -19.70
CA SER A 80 15.36 9.34 -19.69
C SER A 80 16.22 9.55 -18.44
N PHE A 81 15.81 8.99 -17.28
CA PHE A 81 16.65 9.00 -16.07
C PHE A 81 17.97 8.25 -16.29
N LYS A 82 17.91 7.06 -16.90
CA LYS A 82 19.11 6.25 -17.19
C LYS A 82 19.98 6.85 -18.31
N GLU A 83 19.44 7.77 -19.10
CA GLU A 83 20.17 8.45 -20.16
C GLU A 83 20.94 9.70 -19.69
N THR A 84 20.70 10.14 -18.45
CA THR A 84 21.41 11.28 -17.83
C THR A 84 22.92 11.01 -17.72
N LYS A 85 23.70 12.10 -17.78
CA LYS A 85 25.17 12.00 -17.72
C LYS A 85 25.64 11.37 -16.41
N ASP A 86 25.04 11.76 -15.30
CA ASP A 86 25.44 11.28 -13.97
C ASP A 86 25.10 9.80 -13.79
N TYR A 87 23.92 9.35 -14.26
CA TYR A 87 23.58 7.94 -14.21
C TYR A 87 24.53 7.09 -15.06
N LYS A 88 24.84 7.54 -16.28
CA LYS A 88 25.81 6.85 -17.15
C LYS A 88 27.19 6.82 -16.48
N ALA A 89 27.67 7.95 -15.97
CA ALA A 89 28.96 8.05 -15.29
C ALA A 89 29.04 7.07 -14.11
N GLY A 90 28.05 7.08 -13.21
CA GLY A 90 28.02 6.16 -12.07
C GLY A 90 27.71 4.70 -12.42
N SER A 91 27.20 4.43 -13.63
CA SER A 91 27.09 3.06 -14.13
C SER A 91 28.43 2.49 -14.62
N PHE A 92 29.33 3.33 -15.14
CA PHE A 92 30.67 2.92 -15.59
C PHE A 92 31.70 3.00 -14.46
N PHE A 93 31.59 4.02 -13.60
CA PHE A 93 32.53 4.31 -12.52
C PHE A 93 31.75 4.60 -11.22
N PRO A 94 31.22 3.57 -10.54
CA PRO A 94 30.41 3.74 -9.33
C PRO A 94 31.15 4.47 -8.19
N GLU A 95 32.47 4.30 -8.12
CA GLU A 95 33.33 4.89 -7.08
C GLU A 95 33.53 6.41 -7.21
N LEU A 96 33.19 6.98 -8.39
CA LEU A 96 33.39 8.40 -8.68
C LEU A 96 32.13 9.25 -8.44
N VAL A 97 30.98 8.63 -8.17
CA VAL A 97 29.73 9.34 -7.93
C VAL A 97 29.39 9.27 -6.46
N THR A 98 29.25 10.44 -5.84
CA THR A 98 28.91 10.58 -4.43
C THR A 98 27.41 10.40 -4.20
N ASP A 99 27.06 9.98 -2.99
CA ASP A 99 25.68 9.88 -2.52
C ASP A 99 24.90 11.22 -2.67
N GLU A 100 25.60 12.35 -2.54
CA GLU A 100 25.03 13.69 -2.70
C GLU A 100 24.69 14.01 -4.17
N GLU A 101 25.56 13.65 -5.12
CA GLU A 101 25.29 13.81 -6.55
C GLU A 101 24.11 12.95 -7.01
N ILE A 102 24.02 11.70 -6.51
CA ILE A 102 22.88 10.82 -6.79
C ILE A 102 21.58 11.45 -6.28
N GLN A 103 21.58 11.95 -5.04
CA GLN A 103 20.41 12.58 -4.45
C GLN A 103 19.99 13.83 -5.23
N ASN A 104 20.94 14.71 -5.58
CA ASN A 104 20.67 15.92 -6.36
C ASN A 104 20.06 15.57 -7.73
N GLN A 105 20.58 14.54 -8.40
CA GLN A 105 20.03 14.08 -9.68
C GLN A 105 18.60 13.52 -9.54
N ILE A 106 18.30 12.78 -8.46
CA ILE A 106 16.94 12.31 -8.15
C ILE A 106 15.99 13.48 -7.93
N GLU A 107 16.41 14.50 -7.18
CA GLU A 107 15.60 15.68 -6.87
C GLU A 107 15.30 16.51 -8.12
N GLN A 108 16.31 16.76 -8.95
CA GLN A 108 16.16 17.46 -10.23
C GLN A 108 15.19 16.70 -11.14
N PHE A 109 15.37 15.38 -11.27
CA PHE A 109 14.49 14.54 -12.09
C PHE A 109 13.04 14.54 -11.58
N CYS A 110 12.84 14.40 -10.27
CA CYS A 110 11.50 14.45 -9.67
C CYS A 110 10.83 15.80 -9.87
N THR A 111 11.60 16.89 -9.83
CA THR A 111 11.10 18.25 -10.05
C THR A 111 10.71 18.46 -11.51
N GLN A 112 11.55 17.99 -12.44
CA GLN A 112 11.30 18.06 -13.88
C GLN A 112 10.00 17.35 -14.27
N TRP A 113 9.76 16.14 -13.78
CA TRP A 113 8.60 15.31 -14.16
C TRP A 113 7.40 15.46 -13.24
N LYS A 114 7.45 16.36 -12.26
CA LYS A 114 6.39 16.56 -11.24
C LYS A 114 5.00 16.77 -11.86
N SER A 115 4.91 17.59 -12.91
CA SER A 115 3.64 17.91 -13.58
C SER A 115 3.05 16.69 -14.27
N SER A 116 3.88 15.81 -14.83
CA SER A 116 3.45 14.62 -15.59
C SER A 116 3.10 13.44 -14.68
N VAL A 117 3.95 13.11 -13.69
CA VAL A 117 3.79 11.90 -12.87
C VAL A 117 3.31 12.15 -11.44
N GLY A 118 3.26 13.42 -11.00
CA GLY A 118 2.90 13.76 -9.63
C GLY A 118 1.46 13.36 -9.24
N HIS A 119 0.51 13.53 -10.16
CA HIS A 119 -0.88 13.10 -9.94
C HIS A 119 -1.00 11.58 -9.84
N TYR A 120 -0.25 10.85 -10.67
CA TYR A 120 -0.20 9.39 -10.68
C TYR A 120 0.28 8.84 -9.33
N PHE A 121 1.43 9.30 -8.82
CA PHE A 121 1.95 8.81 -7.53
C PHE A 121 1.11 9.25 -6.33
N ARG A 122 0.51 10.44 -6.38
CA ARG A 122 -0.44 10.88 -5.34
C ARG A 122 -1.67 9.99 -5.29
N ASN A 123 -2.20 9.62 -6.46
CA ASN A 123 -3.33 8.70 -6.53
C ASN A 123 -2.95 7.30 -6.00
N LEU A 124 -1.77 6.78 -6.39
CA LEU A 124 -1.24 5.52 -5.84
C LEU A 124 -1.11 5.58 -4.31
N TYR A 125 -0.60 6.68 -3.75
CA TYR A 125 -0.56 6.89 -2.30
C TYR A 125 -1.94 6.80 -1.65
N TRP A 126 -2.97 7.41 -2.25
CA TRP A 126 -4.32 7.35 -1.69
C TRP A 126 -4.91 5.95 -1.74
N ILE A 127 -4.66 5.19 -2.82
CA ILE A 127 -5.05 3.78 -2.91
C ILE A 127 -4.39 2.98 -1.77
N MET A 128 -3.08 3.11 -1.63
CA MET A 128 -2.33 2.42 -0.59
C MET A 128 -2.79 2.82 0.83
N LYS A 129 -3.07 4.11 1.03
CA LYS A 129 -3.61 4.64 2.29
C LYS A 129 -5.00 4.15 2.60
N MET A 130 -5.87 4.01 1.60
CA MET A 130 -7.21 3.48 1.78
C MET A 130 -7.15 2.01 2.20
N ILE A 131 -6.32 1.21 1.55
CA ILE A 131 -6.12 -0.21 1.92
C ILE A 131 -5.58 -0.29 3.36
N ASP A 132 -4.54 0.49 3.68
CA ASP A 132 -3.90 0.49 5.00
C ASP A 132 -4.85 0.94 6.13
N SER A 133 -5.72 1.91 5.83
CA SER A 133 -6.69 2.48 6.76
C SER A 133 -7.97 1.65 6.90
N SER A 134 -8.21 0.68 6.01
CA SER A 134 -9.39 -0.19 6.11
C SER A 134 -9.35 -0.95 7.44
N GLN A 135 -10.30 -0.66 8.33
CA GLN A 135 -10.44 -1.37 9.61
C GLN A 135 -11.17 -2.70 9.41
N ASP A 136 -10.79 -3.70 10.20
CA ASP A 136 -11.48 -5.00 10.20
C ASP A 136 -12.94 -4.88 10.63
N THR A 137 -13.78 -5.65 9.95
CA THR A 137 -15.11 -6.07 10.39
C THR A 137 -15.04 -6.80 11.75
N PRO A 138 -16.09 -6.72 12.59
CA PRO A 138 -16.11 -7.37 13.90
C PRO A 138 -16.06 -8.90 13.75
N ILE A 139 -15.24 -9.59 14.55
CA ILE A 139 -15.31 -11.04 14.71
C ILE A 139 -15.49 -11.35 16.20
N ASP A 140 -16.49 -12.19 16.47
CA ASP A 140 -16.89 -12.65 17.80
C ASP A 140 -15.70 -13.24 18.57
N SER A 141 -15.29 -12.55 19.63
CA SER A 141 -14.30 -13.01 20.59
C SER A 141 -14.94 -14.00 21.55
N LYS A 142 -14.65 -15.29 21.40
CA LYS A 142 -14.57 -16.20 22.55
C LYS A 142 -13.11 -16.60 22.74
N ASP A 143 -12.57 -16.08 23.83
CA ASP A 143 -11.31 -16.34 24.53
C ASP A 143 -10.31 -17.33 23.93
N LEU A 144 -9.07 -16.87 23.71
CA LEU A 144 -7.92 -17.21 24.57
C LEU A 144 -6.68 -16.40 24.15
N ASP A 145 -6.07 -15.72 25.13
CA ASP A 145 -4.80 -14.98 25.10
C ASP A 145 -4.82 -13.56 24.47
N ILE A 146 -4.99 -12.51 25.28
CA ILE A 146 -5.18 -11.11 24.85
C ILE A 146 -3.93 -10.52 24.14
N LEU A 147 -2.71 -10.96 24.50
CA LEU A 147 -1.48 -10.48 23.88
C LEU A 147 -1.17 -11.23 22.57
N THR A 148 -1.29 -12.55 22.59
CA THR A 148 -1.12 -13.39 21.39
C THR A 148 -2.23 -13.14 20.37
N SER A 149 -3.47 -12.92 20.82
CA SER A 149 -4.59 -12.51 19.96
C SER A 149 -4.36 -11.15 19.31
N ASN A 150 -3.76 -10.17 20.00
CA ASN A 150 -3.45 -8.87 19.41
C ASN A 150 -2.35 -8.96 18.34
N LYS A 151 -1.28 -9.73 18.56
CA LYS A 151 -0.23 -9.96 17.55
C LYS A 151 -0.77 -10.73 16.35
N ARG A 152 -1.52 -11.82 16.59
CA ARG A 152 -2.16 -12.64 15.55
C ARG A 152 -3.18 -11.83 14.75
N ARG A 153 -3.98 -11.00 15.42
CA ARG A 153 -4.95 -10.08 14.79
C ARG A 153 -4.25 -9.09 13.86
N ARG A 154 -3.23 -8.38 14.35
CA ARG A 154 -2.46 -7.43 13.53
C ARG A 154 -1.80 -8.12 12.32
N TYR A 155 -1.33 -9.35 12.48
CA TYR A 155 -0.71 -10.09 11.39
C TYR A 155 -1.75 -10.55 10.37
N THR A 156 -2.92 -10.99 10.81
CA THR A 156 -4.03 -11.38 9.94
C THR A 156 -4.57 -10.18 9.14
N ASP A 157 -4.75 -9.03 9.80
CA ASP A 157 -5.12 -7.76 9.13
C ASP A 157 -4.04 -7.34 8.13
N TYR A 158 -2.76 -7.45 8.48
CA TYR A 158 -1.65 -7.20 7.55
C TYR A 158 -1.72 -8.11 6.33
N LEU A 159 -1.95 -9.42 6.49
CA LEU A 159 -2.06 -10.36 5.37
C LEU A 159 -3.24 -10.02 4.45
N ARG A 160 -4.39 -9.65 5.02
CA ARG A 160 -5.57 -9.17 4.29
C ARG A 160 -5.25 -7.90 3.51
N LYS A 161 -4.66 -6.89 4.15
CA LYS A 161 -4.25 -5.65 3.48
C LYS A 161 -3.24 -5.94 2.38
N ARG A 162 -2.30 -6.84 2.65
CA ARG A 162 -1.28 -7.24 1.70
C ARG A 162 -1.87 -7.90 0.46
N SER A 163 -2.92 -8.72 0.59
CA SER A 163 -3.57 -9.33 -0.58
C SER A 163 -4.14 -8.26 -1.51
N TYR A 164 -4.77 -7.22 -0.99
CA TYR A 164 -5.21 -6.07 -1.79
C TYR A 164 -4.05 -5.27 -2.38
N THR A 165 -2.99 -5.01 -1.63
CA THR A 165 -1.81 -4.33 -2.20
C THR A 165 -1.06 -5.17 -3.23
N ASN A 166 -1.16 -6.50 -3.16
CA ASN A 166 -0.61 -7.37 -4.20
C ASN A 166 -1.39 -7.21 -5.51
N ILE A 167 -2.70 -6.99 -5.45
CA ILE A 167 -3.51 -6.64 -6.63
C ILE A 167 -3.03 -5.31 -7.21
N VAL A 168 -2.84 -4.27 -6.37
CA VAL A 168 -2.28 -2.98 -6.81
C VAL A 168 -0.91 -3.18 -7.47
N ARG A 169 0.00 -3.91 -6.80
CA ARG A 169 1.36 -4.18 -7.30
C ARG A 169 1.35 -4.91 -8.64
N ALA A 170 0.40 -5.81 -8.88
CA ALA A 170 0.28 -6.54 -10.14
C ALA A 170 -0.12 -5.64 -11.33
N GLN A 171 -0.67 -4.45 -11.09
CA GLN A 171 -1.00 -3.48 -12.14
C GLN A 171 0.20 -2.60 -12.55
N LEU A 172 1.23 -2.54 -11.70
CA LEU A 172 2.43 -1.74 -11.92
C LEU A 172 3.39 -2.51 -12.83
N SER A 173 3.87 -1.85 -13.88
CA SER A 173 4.98 -2.32 -14.70
C SER A 173 6.33 -2.06 -14.03
N ASP A 174 7.39 -2.69 -14.53
CA ASP A 174 8.75 -2.45 -14.06
C ASP A 174 9.16 -0.99 -14.17
N SER A 175 8.77 -0.30 -15.25
CA SER A 175 9.01 1.14 -15.44
C SER A 175 8.28 2.00 -14.41
N GLU A 176 7.02 1.65 -14.09
CA GLU A 176 6.25 2.33 -13.03
C GLU A 176 6.90 2.11 -11.66
N MET A 177 7.38 0.89 -11.36
CA MET A 177 8.09 0.58 -10.12
C MET A 177 9.45 1.29 -10.02
N ALA A 178 10.17 1.43 -11.14
CA ALA A 178 11.42 2.18 -11.19
C ALA A 178 11.17 3.66 -10.86
N LEU A 179 10.16 4.27 -11.49
CA LEU A 179 9.77 5.65 -11.17
C LEU A 179 9.20 5.79 -9.75
N LEU A 180 8.51 4.78 -9.23
CA LEU A 180 8.08 4.74 -7.83
C LEU A 180 9.30 4.80 -6.89
N GLN A 181 10.33 3.99 -7.15
CA GLN A 181 11.55 3.99 -6.33
C GLN A 181 12.24 5.37 -6.37
N ILE A 182 12.36 5.97 -7.56
CA ILE A 182 12.92 7.33 -7.72
C ILE A 182 12.04 8.36 -6.98
N ASN A 183 10.73 8.32 -7.17
CA ASN A 183 9.79 9.25 -6.53
C ASN A 183 9.89 9.20 -5.01
N CYS A 184 9.98 8.00 -4.43
CA CYS A 184 10.13 7.76 -3.00
C CYS A 184 11.42 8.32 -2.40
N LEU A 185 12.48 8.51 -3.20
CA LEU A 185 13.74 9.15 -2.79
C LEU A 185 13.77 10.65 -3.10
N GLY A 186 12.87 11.11 -3.96
CA GLY A 186 12.66 12.52 -4.23
C GLY A 186 11.88 13.25 -3.12
N PRO A 187 11.75 14.58 -3.25
CA PRO A 187 11.26 15.46 -2.18
C PRO A 187 9.77 15.27 -1.85
N TYR A 188 9.00 14.61 -2.74
CA TYR A 188 7.55 14.48 -2.62
C TYR A 188 7.06 13.07 -2.28
N GLY A 189 7.95 12.06 -2.25
CA GLY A 189 7.56 10.65 -2.17
C GLY A 189 7.69 9.99 -0.80
N THR A 190 8.10 10.73 0.24
CA THR A 190 8.34 10.20 1.60
C THR A 190 7.14 9.43 2.17
N ASP A 191 5.94 9.94 1.90
CA ASP A 191 4.68 9.37 2.38
C ASP A 191 4.33 8.05 1.69
N LEU A 192 4.59 7.97 0.38
CA LEU A 192 4.40 6.78 -0.43
C LEU A 192 5.46 5.71 -0.16
N LYS A 193 6.69 6.14 0.18
CA LYS A 193 7.81 5.26 0.55
C LYS A 193 7.43 4.29 1.67
N TYR A 194 6.72 4.77 2.70
CA TYR A 194 6.24 3.92 3.78
C TYR A 194 5.43 2.72 3.27
N TYR A 195 4.51 2.93 2.32
CA TYR A 195 3.69 1.86 1.76
C TYR A 195 4.47 0.97 0.80
N ALA A 196 5.38 1.56 0.02
CA ALA A 196 6.28 0.81 -0.85
C ALA A 196 7.11 -0.21 -0.06
N GLU A 197 7.60 0.20 1.12
CA GLU A 197 8.32 -0.67 2.05
C GLU A 197 7.39 -1.69 2.73
N LYS A 198 6.31 -1.23 3.37
CA LYS A 198 5.42 -2.09 4.18
C LYS A 198 4.81 -3.25 3.38
N TYR A 199 4.46 -2.99 2.13
CA TYR A 199 3.73 -3.93 1.27
C TYR A 199 4.59 -4.55 0.16
N SER A 200 5.91 -4.32 0.22
CA SER A 200 6.87 -4.89 -0.73
C SER A 200 6.53 -4.54 -2.19
N LEU A 201 6.23 -3.27 -2.47
CA LEU A 201 5.85 -2.84 -3.82
C LEU A 201 6.97 -3.03 -4.85
N LEU A 202 8.23 -3.00 -4.41
CA LEU A 202 9.41 -3.12 -5.26
C LEU A 202 9.93 -4.57 -5.39
N LYS A 203 9.19 -5.58 -4.89
CA LYS A 203 9.58 -7.00 -5.00
C LYS A 203 9.89 -7.41 -6.45
N PRO A 204 9.03 -7.11 -7.46
CA PRO A 204 9.29 -7.52 -8.84
C PRO A 204 10.50 -6.80 -9.46
N LEU A 205 10.65 -5.51 -9.16
CA LEU A 205 11.78 -4.70 -9.64
C LEU A 205 13.14 -5.23 -9.15
N GLY A 206 13.20 -5.63 -7.88
CA GLY A 206 14.41 -6.12 -7.24
C GLY A 206 15.46 -5.05 -6.95
N LYS A 207 16.47 -5.40 -6.13
CA LYS A 207 17.50 -4.45 -5.66
C LYS A 207 18.49 -4.00 -6.72
N LYS A 208 18.66 -4.78 -7.79
CA LYS A 208 19.72 -4.58 -8.79
C LYS A 208 19.30 -3.75 -10.01
N HIS A 209 18.04 -3.31 -10.06
CA HIS A 209 17.47 -2.66 -11.26
C HIS A 209 18.25 -1.42 -11.72
N PHE A 210 18.82 -0.67 -10.77
CA PHE A 210 19.55 0.57 -11.04
C PHE A 210 21.06 0.39 -11.29
N GLY A 211 21.54 -0.83 -11.51
CA GLY A 211 22.93 -1.06 -11.94
C GLY A 211 23.95 -0.49 -10.96
N GLY A 212 24.86 0.39 -11.41
CA GLY A 212 25.86 1.03 -10.56
C GLY A 212 25.28 1.82 -9.38
N TRP A 213 24.05 2.32 -9.50
CA TRP A 213 23.36 3.05 -8.43
C TRP A 213 22.56 2.16 -7.49
N ALA A 214 22.54 0.83 -7.73
CA ALA A 214 21.74 -0.11 -6.96
C ALA A 214 22.04 -0.10 -5.45
N GLN A 215 23.30 0.12 -5.08
CA GLN A 215 23.74 0.19 -3.69
C GLN A 215 23.07 1.35 -2.96
N TYR A 216 23.16 2.57 -3.51
CA TYR A 216 22.50 3.75 -2.97
C TYR A 216 20.97 3.59 -3.01
N MET A 217 20.41 3.31 -4.19
CA MET A 217 18.96 3.27 -4.40
C MET A 217 18.27 2.24 -3.51
N SER A 218 18.91 1.12 -3.19
CA SER A 218 18.33 0.07 -2.34
C SER A 218 18.62 0.27 -0.87
N SER A 219 19.76 0.86 -0.48
CA SER A 219 20.12 1.08 0.94
C SER A 219 19.19 2.09 1.61
N GLN A 220 18.64 3.03 0.84
CA GLN A 220 17.68 4.02 1.32
C GLN A 220 16.32 3.40 1.71
N PHE A 221 16.04 2.16 1.35
CA PHE A 221 14.77 1.48 1.67
C PHE A 221 14.96 0.40 2.71
N ASN A 222 13.91 0.16 3.51
CA ASN A 222 13.83 -1.08 4.27
C ASN A 222 13.85 -2.29 3.32
N GLY A 223 14.67 -3.30 3.61
CA GLY A 223 14.80 -4.51 2.78
C GLY A 223 13.48 -5.22 2.49
N ILE A 224 12.45 -5.04 3.33
CA ILE A 224 11.09 -5.56 3.13
C ILE A 224 10.47 -5.07 1.80
N ALA A 225 10.84 -3.88 1.31
CA ALA A 225 10.38 -3.33 0.04
C ALA A 225 10.59 -4.29 -1.14
N PHE A 226 11.63 -5.11 -1.08
CA PHE A 226 12.07 -6.01 -2.16
C PHE A 226 11.82 -7.50 -1.88
N LEU A 227 11.21 -7.86 -0.74
CA LEU A 227 11.11 -9.26 -0.28
C LEU A 227 9.69 -9.83 -0.43
N GLY A 228 9.62 -11.14 -0.69
CA GLY A 228 8.38 -11.91 -0.59
C GLY A 228 7.94 -12.16 0.85
N LEU A 229 6.66 -12.53 1.04
CA LEU A 229 6.12 -12.90 2.36
C LEU A 229 6.93 -14.01 3.00
N GLU A 230 7.39 -14.97 2.18
CA GLU A 230 8.22 -16.10 2.55
C GLU A 230 9.52 -15.71 3.27
N HIS A 231 9.95 -14.45 3.18
CA HIS A 231 11.20 -13.95 3.75
C HIS A 231 11.00 -12.81 4.76
N ILE A 232 9.75 -12.53 5.17
CA ILE A 232 9.44 -11.43 6.09
C ILE A 232 8.96 -12.00 7.42
N ASP A 233 9.76 -11.78 8.45
CA ASP A 233 9.42 -12.07 9.83
C ASP A 233 8.26 -11.17 10.31
N ALA A 234 7.26 -11.78 10.93
CA ALA A 234 6.12 -11.10 11.54
C ALA A 234 6.57 -10.00 12.51
N ASP A 235 7.67 -10.19 13.24
CA ASP A 235 8.17 -9.19 14.18
C ASP A 235 8.71 -7.94 13.51
N LYS A 236 9.30 -8.08 12.31
CA LYS A 236 9.75 -6.92 11.53
C LYS A 236 8.56 -6.09 11.03
N ILE A 237 7.46 -6.73 10.63
CA ILE A 237 6.22 -6.06 10.21
C ILE A 237 5.59 -5.27 11.38
N MET A 238 5.57 -5.88 12.57
CA MET A 238 5.04 -5.23 13.77
C MET A 238 5.83 -3.99 14.17
N LYS A 239 7.17 -4.04 14.08
CA LYS A 239 8.04 -2.91 14.37
C LYS A 239 7.81 -1.73 13.42
N MET A 240 7.67 -1.98 12.11
CA MET A 240 7.41 -0.92 11.12
C MET A 240 6.08 -0.21 11.36
N THR A 241 5.04 -0.95 11.75
CA THR A 241 3.72 -0.38 12.01
C THR A 241 3.73 0.54 13.23
N ALA A 242 4.50 0.21 14.27
CA ALA A 242 4.67 1.05 15.46
C ALA A 242 5.38 2.38 15.16
N HIS A 243 6.41 2.38 14.30
CA HIS A 243 7.18 3.59 13.98
C HIS A 243 6.35 4.67 13.28
N ARG A 244 5.37 4.29 12.44
CA ARG A 244 4.48 5.25 11.79
C ARG A 244 3.50 5.90 12.77
N VAL A 245 2.95 5.12 13.70
CA VAL A 245 2.08 5.67 14.75
C VAL A 245 2.84 6.73 15.52
N MET A 246 4.09 6.44 15.92
CA MET A 246 4.95 7.42 16.60
C MET A 246 5.22 8.68 15.77
N ARG A 247 5.56 8.57 14.47
CA ARG A 247 5.73 9.75 13.59
C ARG A 247 4.46 10.60 13.50
N ASN A 248 3.31 9.97 13.32
CA ASN A 248 2.03 10.70 13.23
C ASN A 248 1.65 11.37 14.57
N THR A 249 1.90 10.72 15.71
CA THR A 249 1.65 11.30 17.04
C THR A 249 2.61 12.46 17.37
N SER A 250 3.85 12.38 16.89
CA SER A 250 4.85 13.45 17.04
C SER A 250 4.49 14.70 16.22
N ALA A 251 3.99 14.51 14.99
CA ALA A 251 3.54 15.60 14.13
C ALA A 251 2.28 16.31 14.67
N ILE A 252 1.39 15.59 15.36
CA ILE A 252 0.21 16.17 16.01
C ILE A 252 0.61 17.01 17.23
N ARG A 253 1.57 16.54 18.04
CA ARG A 253 2.06 17.27 19.23
C ARG A 253 2.84 18.55 18.90
N ASN A 254 3.47 18.64 17.73
CA ASN A 254 4.19 19.85 17.32
C ASN A 254 3.29 20.90 16.63
N ASN A 255 2.04 20.54 16.32
CA ASN A 255 1.04 21.43 15.73
C ASN A 255 -0.12 21.75 16.70
N SER A 256 0.03 21.43 17.99
CA SER A 256 -0.89 21.77 19.09
C SER A 256 -0.20 22.75 20.03
#